data_AF-A0A328BQ21-F1
#
_entry.id   AF-A0A328BQ21-F1
#
_cell.length_a   1.000
_cell.length_b   1.000
_cell.length_c   1.000
_cell.angle_alpha   90.00
_cell.angle_beta   90.00
_cell.angle_gamma   90.00
#
_symmetry.space_group_name_H-M   'P 1'
#
loop_
_entity.id
_entity.type
_entity.pdbx_description
1 polymer ?
#
loop_
_entity_poly.entity_id
_entity_poly.type
_entity_poly.pdbx_seq_one_letter_code
_entity_poly.pdbx_strand_id
1 'polypeptide(L)'
;MRVGLAIMAAGLLVAACSGREPEKASETAVAPKAPPAAAPVLTPPVPPPGAEAVDLALKAAQEFNVAAPAELAAIAEIEAKYAPAARRALAAARTGDSRAIRRPIEDANAARKAMEARLAAYRAASEALSAQVTAASEACAATPELTGYAGCVALATEQTTLTGALDSITQRFEAAEAAWRQERTRLDEAAATVALEL
;
A
#
# COMPACT_ATOMS: atom_id res chain seq x y z
N MET A 1 5.63 34.66 12.64
CA MET A 1 6.42 35.06 11.44
C MET A 1 6.04 34.11 10.31
N ARG A 2 5.45 34.64 9.23
CA ARG A 2 5.02 33.89 8.04
C ARG A 2 5.80 34.42 6.84
N VAL A 3 6.64 33.58 6.26
CA VAL A 3 7.21 33.64 4.89
C VAL A 3 7.74 32.20 4.68
N GLY A 4 7.46 31.40 3.67
CA GLY A 4 7.00 31.56 2.29
C GLY A 4 7.89 30.62 1.47
N LEU A 5 7.37 29.52 0.92
CA LEU A 5 8.11 28.72 -0.05
C LEU A 5 7.21 28.40 -1.24
N ALA A 6 7.67 28.86 -2.40
CA ALA A 6 6.98 28.85 -3.67
C ALA A 6 7.14 27.51 -4.39
N ILE A 7 6.09 27.18 -5.14
CA ILE A 7 5.93 26.07 -6.07
C ILE A 7 6.70 26.36 -7.36
N MET A 8 7.43 25.37 -7.89
CA MET A 8 7.87 25.24 -9.29
C MET A 8 8.24 23.76 -9.52
N ALA A 9 8.02 23.10 -10.65
CA ALA A 9 7.13 23.26 -11.79
C ALA A 9 7.24 21.92 -12.54
N ALA A 10 6.11 21.35 -12.98
CA ALA A 10 6.07 20.17 -13.81
C ALA A 10 6.47 20.52 -15.27
N GLY A 11 7.32 19.71 -15.88
CA GLY A 11 7.72 19.82 -17.29
C GLY A 11 7.43 18.52 -18.03
N LEU A 12 6.53 18.60 -19.02
CA LEU A 12 5.93 17.51 -19.77
C LEU A 12 6.88 16.81 -20.77
N LEU A 13 6.54 15.53 -21.01
CA LEU A 13 6.85 14.71 -22.18
C LEU A 13 6.47 15.37 -23.52
N VAL A 14 7.32 15.18 -24.54
CA VAL A 14 6.90 15.20 -25.95
C VAL A 14 7.46 13.97 -26.66
N ALA A 15 6.53 13.18 -27.17
CA ALA A 15 6.73 12.06 -28.07
C ALA A 15 7.06 12.55 -29.49
N ALA A 16 7.93 11.84 -30.20
CA ALA A 16 8.05 11.95 -31.65
C ALA A 16 8.04 10.54 -32.27
N CYS A 17 6.94 10.24 -32.96
CA CYS A 17 6.79 9.11 -33.86
C CYS A 17 6.31 9.66 -35.22
N SER A 18 6.81 9.02 -36.28
CA SER A 18 6.20 8.84 -37.61
C SER A 18 6.82 9.61 -38.79
N GLY A 19 7.25 8.83 -39.79
CA GLY A 19 7.46 9.24 -41.17
C GLY A 19 8.05 8.08 -42.01
N ARG A 20 7.28 7.57 -42.97
CA ARG A 20 7.46 6.27 -43.68
C ARG A 20 7.55 6.49 -45.21
N GLU A 21 8.54 5.82 -45.84
CA GLU A 21 8.68 5.32 -47.26
C GLU A 21 8.58 6.27 -48.48
N PRO A 22 8.97 5.85 -49.71
CA PRO A 22 10.04 4.92 -50.16
C PRO A 22 10.87 5.46 -51.36
N GLU A 23 12.09 4.96 -51.61
CA GLU A 23 12.69 5.03 -52.97
C GLU A 23 13.62 3.84 -53.28
N LYS A 24 13.62 3.46 -54.55
CA LYS A 24 14.12 2.22 -55.18
C LYS A 24 15.58 2.35 -55.65
N ALA A 25 16.18 1.18 -55.89
CA ALA A 25 17.45 0.88 -56.59
C ALA A 25 18.72 1.17 -55.77
N SER A 26 19.72 0.29 -55.70
CA SER A 26 20.27 -0.52 -56.80
C SER A 26 20.88 -1.84 -56.30
N GLU A 27 20.84 -2.84 -57.18
CA GLU A 27 21.37 -4.19 -57.04
C GLU A 27 22.89 -4.21 -57.27
N THR A 28 23.66 -4.61 -56.26
CA THR A 28 25.02 -5.14 -56.43
C THR A 28 25.07 -6.51 -55.80
N ALA A 29 25.30 -7.52 -56.63
CA ALA A 29 25.47 -8.90 -56.26
C ALA A 29 26.61 -9.06 -55.23
N VAL A 30 26.27 -9.61 -54.07
CA VAL A 30 27.23 -10.09 -53.06
C VAL A 30 27.06 -11.60 -52.96
N ALA A 31 28.20 -12.29 -53.00
CA ALA A 31 28.40 -13.73 -52.94
C ALA A 31 27.48 -14.47 -51.94
N PRO A 32 27.15 -15.76 -52.20
CA PRO A 32 26.28 -16.54 -51.32
C PRO A 32 26.85 -16.58 -49.90
N LYS A 33 26.20 -15.84 -49.00
CA LYS A 33 26.46 -15.85 -47.58
C LYS A 33 26.03 -17.21 -47.05
N ALA A 34 26.96 -17.95 -46.46
CA ALA A 34 26.66 -19.18 -45.74
C ALA A 34 25.49 -18.95 -44.77
N PRO A 35 24.56 -19.91 -44.61
CA PRO A 35 23.45 -19.76 -43.70
C PRO A 35 23.99 -19.41 -42.30
N PRO A 36 23.41 -18.40 -41.61
CA PRO A 36 23.82 -18.10 -40.25
C PRO A 36 23.62 -19.36 -39.42
N ALA A 37 24.70 -19.83 -38.80
CA ALA A 37 24.61 -20.85 -37.77
C ALA A 37 23.55 -20.38 -36.76
N ALA A 38 22.50 -21.19 -36.58
CA ALA A 38 21.48 -20.92 -35.59
C ALA A 38 22.18 -20.70 -34.24
N ALA A 39 22.04 -19.50 -33.68
CA ALA A 39 22.54 -19.23 -32.34
C ALA A 39 21.93 -20.29 -31.40
N PRO A 40 22.72 -20.90 -30.51
CA PRO A 40 22.19 -21.86 -29.56
C PRO A 40 21.06 -21.18 -28.79
N VAL A 41 19.88 -21.81 -28.81
CA VAL A 41 18.77 -21.42 -27.94
C VAL A 41 19.27 -21.67 -26.52
N LEU A 42 19.67 -20.62 -25.83
CA LEU A 42 19.97 -20.66 -24.40
C LEU A 42 18.63 -20.94 -23.71
N THR A 43 18.43 -22.19 -23.30
CA THR A 43 17.36 -22.52 -22.36
C THR A 43 17.52 -21.63 -21.14
N PRO A 44 16.45 -20.95 -20.69
CA PRO A 44 16.54 -20.16 -19.47
C PRO A 44 17.01 -21.07 -18.33
N PRO A 45 17.86 -20.55 -17.43
CA PRO A 45 18.36 -21.34 -16.31
C PRO A 45 17.18 -21.91 -15.53
N VAL A 46 17.18 -23.23 -15.33
CA VAL A 46 16.16 -23.91 -14.53
C VAL A 46 16.33 -23.44 -13.08
N PRO A 47 15.27 -22.92 -12.44
CA PRO A 47 15.37 -22.46 -11.06
C PRO A 47 15.71 -23.63 -10.12
N PRO A 48 16.50 -23.39 -9.05
CA PRO A 48 16.85 -24.44 -8.11
C PRO A 48 15.60 -24.96 -7.37
N PRO A 49 15.63 -26.21 -6.87
CA PRO A 49 14.55 -26.72 -6.01
C PRO A 49 14.26 -25.76 -4.85
N GLY A 50 12.97 -25.49 -4.59
CA GLY A 50 12.54 -24.56 -3.54
C GLY A 50 12.50 -23.09 -3.92
N ALA A 51 13.00 -22.69 -5.10
CA ALA A 51 12.95 -21.31 -5.58
C ALA A 51 11.52 -20.74 -5.66
N GLU A 52 10.53 -21.56 -6.00
CA GLU A 52 9.12 -21.14 -6.12
C GLU A 52 8.58 -20.53 -4.82
N ALA A 53 8.90 -21.12 -3.66
CA ALA A 53 8.47 -20.59 -2.37
C ALA A 53 9.12 -19.24 -2.05
N VAL A 54 10.39 -19.07 -2.41
CA VAL A 54 11.13 -17.82 -2.27
C VAL A 54 10.54 -16.74 -3.17
N ASP A 55 10.25 -17.06 -4.43
CA ASP A 55 9.66 -16.13 -5.39
C ASP A 55 8.26 -15.70 -4.98
N LEU A 56 7.46 -16.64 -4.47
CA LEU A 56 6.12 -16.35 -3.98
C LEU A 56 6.16 -15.41 -2.77
N ALA A 57 7.07 -15.66 -1.81
CA ALA A 57 7.25 -14.79 -0.65
C ALA A 57 7.77 -13.40 -1.05
N LEU A 58 8.72 -13.35 -1.97
CA LEU A 58 9.27 -12.11 -2.51
C LEU A 58 8.17 -11.26 -3.17
N LYS A 59 7.37 -11.90 -4.04
CA LYS A 59 6.26 -11.24 -4.72
C LYS A 59 5.23 -10.71 -3.71
N ALA A 60 4.86 -11.51 -2.71
CA ALA A 60 3.91 -11.09 -1.68
C ALA A 60 4.43 -9.89 -0.87
N ALA A 61 5.72 -9.88 -0.52
CA ALA A 61 6.35 -8.75 0.16
C ALA A 61 6.34 -7.48 -0.70
N GLN A 62 6.65 -7.61 -1.99
CA GLN A 62 6.61 -6.49 -2.95
C GLN A 62 5.19 -5.94 -3.13
N GLU A 63 4.21 -6.81 -3.30
CA GLU A 63 2.79 -6.40 -3.43
C GLU A 63 2.31 -5.67 -2.17
N PHE A 64 2.69 -6.15 -0.99
CA PHE A 64 2.40 -5.46 0.26
C PHE A 64 3.05 -4.07 0.32
N ASN A 65 4.34 -3.97 -0.03
CA ASN A 65 5.08 -2.70 -0.03
C ASN A 65 4.47 -1.69 -1.00
N VAL A 66 4.00 -2.14 -2.17
CA VAL A 66 3.29 -1.31 -3.14
C VAL A 66 1.91 -0.87 -2.63
N ALA A 67 1.21 -1.73 -1.88
CA ALA A 67 -0.12 -1.43 -1.34
C ALA A 67 -0.09 -0.56 -0.07
N ALA A 68 1.02 -0.53 0.66
CA ALA A 68 1.13 0.16 1.96
C ALA A 68 0.71 1.65 1.93
N PRO A 69 1.10 2.48 0.94
CA PRO A 69 0.64 3.87 0.88
C PRO A 69 -0.88 4.01 0.74
N ALA A 70 -1.52 3.11 -0.01
CA ALA A 70 -2.98 3.11 -0.17
C ALA A 70 -3.68 2.69 1.14
N GLU A 71 -3.10 1.74 1.88
CA GLU A 71 -3.58 1.36 3.21
C GLU A 71 -3.53 2.54 4.20
N LEU A 72 -2.40 3.26 4.23
CA LEU A 72 -2.24 4.47 5.06
C LEU A 72 -3.27 5.56 4.71
N ALA A 73 -3.52 5.76 3.41
CA ALA A 73 -4.53 6.71 2.94
C ALA A 73 -5.95 6.30 3.38
N ALA A 74 -6.30 5.03 3.25
CA ALA A 74 -7.61 4.53 3.67
C ALA A 74 -7.82 4.64 5.19
N ILE A 75 -6.78 4.42 6.00
CA ILE A 75 -6.85 4.67 7.45
C ILE A 75 -7.12 6.17 7.71
N ALA A 76 -6.41 7.06 7.02
CA ALA A 76 -6.61 8.50 7.17
C ALA A 76 -8.03 8.95 6.75
N GLU A 77 -8.59 8.38 5.70
CA GLU A 77 -9.97 8.68 5.26
C GLU A 77 -11.03 8.27 6.27
N ILE A 78 -10.87 7.12 6.94
CA ILE A 78 -11.79 6.70 8.00
C ILE A 78 -11.64 7.60 9.22
N GLU A 79 -10.41 7.89 9.66
CA GLU A 79 -10.15 8.78 10.80
C GLU A 79 -10.74 10.18 10.58
N ALA A 80 -10.61 10.73 9.37
CA ALA A 80 -11.11 12.06 9.03
C ALA A 80 -12.62 12.24 9.28
N LYS A 81 -13.37 11.14 9.49
CA LYS A 81 -14.81 11.17 9.81
C LYS A 81 -15.09 11.47 11.28
N TYR A 82 -14.16 11.24 12.20
CA TYR A 82 -14.40 11.39 13.65
C TYR A 82 -14.69 12.83 14.05
N ALA A 83 -13.77 13.75 13.78
CA ALA A 83 -13.89 15.13 14.22
C ALA A 83 -15.09 15.89 13.61
N PRO A 84 -15.42 15.74 12.31
CA PRO A 84 -16.64 16.32 11.75
C PRO A 84 -17.92 15.79 12.41
N ALA A 85 -17.99 14.49 12.72
CA ALA A 85 -19.13 13.90 13.38
C ALA A 85 -19.30 14.44 14.81
N ALA A 86 -18.22 14.50 15.60
CA ALA A 86 -18.23 15.09 16.93
C ALA A 86 -18.66 16.57 16.93
N ARG A 87 -18.15 17.37 15.99
CA ARG A 87 -18.57 18.78 15.85
C ARG A 87 -20.06 18.93 15.54
N ARG A 88 -20.60 18.09 14.66
CA ARG A 88 -22.04 18.10 14.34
C ARG A 88 -22.90 17.69 15.54
N ALA A 89 -22.48 16.66 16.28
CA ALA A 89 -23.17 16.22 17.50
C ALA A 89 -23.24 17.35 18.54
N LEU A 90 -22.11 18.00 18.82
CA LEU A 90 -22.06 19.12 19.78
C LEU A 90 -22.86 20.33 19.30
N ALA A 91 -22.84 20.64 18.00
CA ALA A 91 -23.64 21.74 17.45
C ALA A 91 -25.14 21.49 17.64
N ALA A 92 -25.60 20.25 17.39
CA ALA A 92 -26.99 19.86 17.57
C ALA A 92 -27.41 19.82 19.06
N ALA A 93 -26.50 19.41 19.95
CA ALA A 93 -26.70 19.47 21.41
C ALA A 93 -26.94 20.91 21.90
N ARG A 94 -26.20 21.88 21.37
CA ARG A 94 -26.38 23.30 21.74
C ARG A 94 -27.73 23.89 21.30
N THR A 95 -28.38 23.30 20.30
CA THR A 95 -29.69 23.75 19.82
C THR A 95 -30.86 22.96 20.42
N GLY A 96 -30.60 22.01 21.33
CA GLY A 96 -31.63 21.13 21.90
C GLY A 96 -32.29 20.20 20.88
N ASP A 97 -31.66 19.95 19.73
CA ASP A 97 -32.23 19.05 18.71
C ASP A 97 -31.73 17.63 18.93
N SER A 98 -32.42 16.93 19.83
CA SER A 98 -32.16 15.52 20.19
C SER A 98 -32.14 14.58 18.98
N ARG A 99 -32.92 14.88 17.93
CA ARG A 99 -32.98 14.05 16.71
C ARG A 99 -31.76 14.28 15.83
N ALA A 100 -31.28 15.52 15.75
CA ALA A 100 -30.08 15.87 14.98
C ALA A 100 -28.77 15.35 15.59
N ILE A 101 -28.75 14.94 16.88
CA ILE A 101 -27.56 14.42 17.57
C ILE A 101 -27.28 12.95 17.26
N ARG A 102 -28.36 12.17 17.07
CA ARG A 102 -28.25 10.71 16.88
C ARG A 102 -27.42 10.35 15.65
N ARG A 103 -27.70 10.99 14.51
CA ARG A 103 -27.07 10.64 13.24
C ARG A 103 -25.55 10.85 13.24
N PRO A 104 -25.01 11.98 13.71
CA PRO A 104 -23.56 12.15 13.86
C PRO A 104 -22.89 11.11 14.77
N ILE A 105 -23.53 10.71 15.88
CA ILE A 105 -23.00 9.66 16.77
C ILE A 105 -22.94 8.32 16.03
N GLU A 106 -24.00 7.95 15.33
CA GLU A 106 -24.05 6.73 14.52
C GLU A 106 -22.96 6.73 13.42
N ASP A 107 -22.78 7.85 12.71
CA ASP A 107 -21.72 7.98 11.69
C ASP A 107 -20.32 7.79 12.30
N ALA A 108 -20.07 8.36 13.48
CA ALA A 108 -18.78 8.25 14.17
C ALA A 108 -18.51 6.80 14.62
N ASN A 109 -19.53 6.15 15.21
CA ASN A 109 -19.45 4.74 15.62
C ASN A 109 -19.27 3.80 14.41
N ALA A 110 -19.92 4.09 13.28
CA ALA A 110 -19.75 3.32 12.05
C ALA A 110 -18.32 3.46 11.50
N ALA A 111 -17.76 4.67 11.49
CA ALA A 111 -16.36 4.89 11.12
C ALA A 111 -15.42 4.13 12.07
N ARG A 112 -15.70 4.15 13.38
CA ARG A 112 -14.92 3.41 14.37
C ARG A 112 -14.93 1.90 14.10
N LYS A 113 -16.11 1.33 13.88
CA LYS A 113 -16.26 -0.10 13.54
C LYS A 113 -15.54 -0.46 12.25
N ALA A 114 -15.57 0.41 11.24
CA ALA A 114 -14.83 0.21 9.99
C ALA A 114 -13.31 0.19 10.24
N MET A 115 -12.80 1.05 11.12
CA MET A 115 -11.39 1.05 11.53
C MET A 115 -10.99 -0.26 12.23
N GLU A 116 -11.81 -0.74 13.16
CA GLU A 116 -11.57 -2.00 13.89
C GLU A 116 -11.54 -3.22 12.95
N ALA A 117 -12.49 -3.30 12.02
CA ALA A 117 -12.53 -4.36 11.03
C ALA A 117 -11.28 -4.32 10.13
N ARG A 118 -10.84 -3.12 9.74
CA ARG A 118 -9.63 -2.95 8.92
C ARG A 118 -8.37 -3.36 9.68
N LEU A 119 -8.23 -2.97 10.94
CA LEU A 119 -7.12 -3.39 11.80
C LEU A 119 -7.08 -4.91 11.97
N ALA A 120 -8.23 -5.56 12.16
CA ALA A 120 -8.30 -7.02 12.26
C ALA A 120 -7.84 -7.70 10.96
N ALA A 121 -8.30 -7.22 9.80
CA ALA A 121 -7.89 -7.73 8.50
C ALA A 121 -6.39 -7.52 8.25
N TYR A 122 -5.87 -6.32 8.57
CA TYR A 122 -4.45 -6.00 8.48
C TYR A 122 -3.60 -6.95 9.33
N ARG A 123 -3.96 -7.16 10.60
CA ARG A 123 -3.23 -8.08 11.50
C ARG A 123 -3.15 -9.49 10.92
N ALA A 124 -4.27 -10.05 10.50
CA ALA A 124 -4.31 -11.38 9.91
C ALA A 124 -3.44 -11.49 8.64
N ALA A 125 -3.52 -10.50 7.75
CA ALA A 125 -2.71 -10.47 6.53
C ALA A 125 -1.20 -10.32 6.83
N SER A 126 -0.85 -9.42 7.75
CA SER A 126 0.55 -9.17 8.13
C SER A 126 1.21 -10.37 8.83
N GLU A 127 0.46 -11.09 9.66
CA GLU A 127 0.96 -12.30 10.34
C GLU A 127 1.27 -13.41 9.33
N ALA A 128 0.34 -13.66 8.40
CA ALA A 128 0.53 -14.65 7.34
C ALA A 128 1.72 -14.29 6.44
N LEU A 129 1.83 -13.02 6.03
CA LEU A 129 2.94 -12.55 5.21
C LEU A 129 4.29 -12.65 5.94
N SER A 130 4.34 -12.25 7.21
CA SER A 130 5.56 -12.33 8.02
C SER A 130 6.04 -13.77 8.20
N ALA A 131 5.11 -14.71 8.42
CA ALA A 131 5.42 -16.13 8.49
C ALA A 131 5.96 -16.65 7.15
N GLN A 132 5.34 -16.27 6.04
CA GLN A 132 5.77 -16.69 4.70
C GLN A 132 7.17 -16.16 4.34
N VAL A 133 7.46 -14.89 4.61
CA VAL A 133 8.77 -14.28 4.37
C VAL A 133 9.83 -14.88 5.27
N THR A 134 9.50 -15.17 6.53
CA THR A 134 10.41 -15.84 7.47
C THR A 134 10.78 -17.24 6.98
N ALA A 135 9.79 -18.05 6.61
CA ALA A 135 10.03 -19.40 6.09
C ALA A 135 10.89 -19.39 4.81
N ALA A 136 10.64 -18.43 3.89
CA ALA A 136 11.45 -18.26 2.69
C ALA A 136 12.90 -17.82 3.02
N SER A 137 13.07 -16.91 3.98
CA SER A 137 14.39 -16.51 4.46
C SER A 137 15.16 -17.69 5.07
N GLU A 138 14.50 -18.52 5.87
CA GLU A 138 15.10 -19.72 6.45
C GLU A 138 15.50 -20.73 5.36
N ALA A 139 14.64 -20.93 4.35
CA ALA A 139 14.95 -21.79 3.20
C ALA A 139 16.19 -21.30 2.43
N CYS A 140 16.30 -19.98 2.21
CA CYS A 140 17.47 -19.35 1.59
C CYS A 140 18.77 -19.57 2.39
N ALA A 141 18.69 -19.58 3.73
CA ALA A 141 19.84 -19.78 4.60
C ALA A 141 20.23 -21.26 4.75
N ALA A 142 19.24 -22.17 4.74
CA ALA A 142 19.44 -23.59 4.99
C ALA A 142 19.84 -24.40 3.74
N THR A 143 19.56 -23.87 2.54
CA THR A 143 19.70 -24.61 1.27
C THR A 143 20.87 -24.09 0.45
N PRO A 144 21.98 -24.84 0.31
CA PRO A 144 23.14 -24.44 -0.48
C PRO A 144 22.80 -24.08 -1.94
N GLU A 145 21.85 -24.80 -2.54
CA GLU A 145 21.39 -24.58 -3.92
C GLU A 145 20.69 -23.21 -4.11
N LEU A 146 20.22 -22.59 -3.02
CA LEU A 146 19.59 -21.26 -3.02
C LEU A 146 20.57 -20.13 -2.69
N THR A 147 21.81 -20.42 -2.27
CA THR A 147 22.76 -19.42 -1.77
C THR A 147 23.11 -18.33 -2.80
N GLY A 148 23.07 -18.68 -4.10
CA GLY A 148 23.28 -17.73 -5.21
C GLY A 148 22.01 -17.33 -5.94
N TYR A 149 20.84 -17.75 -5.45
CA TYR A 149 19.57 -17.48 -6.12
C TYR A 149 19.19 -16.01 -5.95
N ALA A 150 18.94 -15.31 -7.07
CA ALA A 150 18.63 -13.89 -7.07
C ALA A 150 17.42 -13.53 -6.19
N GLY A 151 16.43 -14.43 -6.10
CA GLY A 151 15.26 -14.27 -5.24
C GLY A 151 15.63 -14.16 -3.75
N CYS A 152 16.63 -14.91 -3.28
CA CYS A 152 17.08 -14.85 -1.88
C CYS A 152 17.76 -13.51 -1.54
N VAL A 153 18.54 -12.96 -2.47
CA VAL A 153 19.17 -11.65 -2.31
C VAL A 153 18.12 -10.54 -2.30
N ALA A 154 17.14 -10.61 -3.21
CA ALA A 154 16.05 -9.66 -3.27
C ALA A 154 15.14 -9.73 -2.03
N LEU A 155 14.85 -10.93 -1.53
CA LEU A 155 14.00 -11.15 -0.36
C LEU A 155 14.53 -10.44 0.89
N ALA A 156 15.84 -10.48 1.14
CA ALA A 156 16.46 -9.78 2.26
C ALA A 156 16.27 -8.25 2.18
N THR A 157 16.30 -7.69 0.97
CA THR A 157 16.05 -6.26 0.74
C THR A 157 14.59 -5.92 0.99
N GLU A 158 13.66 -6.69 0.43
CA GLU A 158 12.22 -6.47 0.58
C GLU A 158 11.74 -6.67 2.02
N GLN A 159 12.37 -7.56 2.78
CA GLN A 159 12.04 -7.78 4.20
C GLN A 159 12.28 -6.53 5.05
N THR A 160 13.30 -5.74 4.74
CA THR A 160 13.56 -4.47 5.43
C THR A 160 12.45 -3.46 5.13
N THR A 161 12.08 -3.31 3.86
CA THR A 161 10.98 -2.42 3.45
C THR A 161 9.64 -2.87 4.04
N LEU A 162 9.37 -4.18 4.02
CA LEU A 162 8.18 -4.78 4.62
C LEU A 162 8.06 -4.45 6.10
N THR A 163 9.14 -4.60 6.87
CA THR A 163 9.16 -4.25 8.29
C THR A 163 8.80 -2.78 8.51
N GLY A 164 9.42 -1.87 7.75
CA GLY A 164 9.10 -0.43 7.83
C GLY A 164 7.65 -0.10 7.45
N ALA A 165 7.10 -0.77 6.43
CA ALA A 165 5.71 -0.61 6.03
C ALA A 165 4.74 -1.11 7.11
N LEU A 166 5.03 -2.27 7.71
CA LEU A 166 4.25 -2.84 8.81
C LEU A 166 4.24 -1.90 10.04
N ASP A 167 5.39 -1.36 10.41
CA ASP A 167 5.50 -0.42 11.52
C ASP A 167 4.71 0.86 11.26
N SER A 168 4.83 1.43 10.05
CA SER A 168 4.12 2.65 9.67
C SER A 168 2.59 2.48 9.73
N ILE A 169 2.06 1.37 9.20
CA ILE A 169 0.63 1.08 9.23
C ILE A 169 0.15 0.86 10.68
N THR A 170 0.93 0.13 11.49
CA THR A 170 0.61 -0.10 12.90
C THR A 170 0.53 1.22 13.67
N GLN A 171 1.52 2.09 13.54
CA GLN A 171 1.52 3.42 14.16
C GLN A 171 0.34 4.27 13.68
N ARG A 172 -0.04 4.14 12.40
CA ARG A 172 -1.18 4.88 11.85
C ARG A 172 -2.50 4.44 12.48
N PHE A 173 -2.70 3.14 12.73
CA PHE A 173 -3.87 2.62 13.46
C PHE A 173 -3.88 3.11 14.92
N GLU A 174 -2.74 3.11 15.60
CA GLU A 174 -2.62 3.64 16.96
C GLU A 174 -2.94 5.13 17.05
N ALA A 175 -2.47 5.92 16.08
CA ALA A 175 -2.82 7.34 15.99
C ALA A 175 -4.33 7.55 15.75
N ALA A 176 -4.95 6.74 14.88
CA ALA A 176 -6.38 6.81 14.63
C ALA A 176 -7.23 6.41 15.86
N GLU A 177 -6.76 5.43 16.64
CA GLU A 177 -7.35 5.06 17.93
C GLU A 177 -7.28 6.23 18.92
N ALA A 178 -6.12 6.89 19.02
CA ALA A 178 -5.95 8.05 19.89
C ALA A 178 -6.89 9.19 19.48
N ALA A 179 -7.00 9.47 18.18
CA ALA A 179 -7.93 10.46 17.65
C ALA A 179 -9.40 10.12 17.98
N TRP A 180 -9.79 8.85 17.84
CA TRP A 180 -11.13 8.40 18.24
C TRP A 180 -11.40 8.67 19.72
N ARG A 181 -10.47 8.34 20.62
CA ARG A 181 -10.64 8.57 22.06
C ARG A 181 -10.84 10.04 22.40
N GLN A 182 -10.12 10.95 21.73
CA GLN A 182 -10.28 12.39 21.92
C GLN A 182 -11.68 12.87 21.50
N GLU A 183 -12.19 12.38 20.36
CA GLU A 183 -13.51 12.77 19.85
C GLU A 183 -14.66 12.06 20.58
N ARG A 184 -14.42 10.88 21.14
CA ARG A 184 -15.43 10.10 21.88
C ARG A 184 -15.99 10.88 23.07
N THR A 185 -15.13 11.55 23.83
CA THR A 185 -15.56 12.40 24.96
C THR A 185 -16.54 13.49 24.52
N ARG A 186 -16.30 14.13 23.37
CA ARG A 186 -17.20 15.16 22.82
C ARG A 186 -18.54 14.58 22.37
N LEU A 187 -18.53 13.37 21.82
CA LEU A 187 -19.75 12.67 21.44
C LEU A 187 -20.58 12.28 22.68
N ASP A 188 -19.93 11.88 23.77
CA ASP A 188 -20.59 11.57 25.04
C ASP A 188 -21.19 12.81 25.71
N GLU A 189 -20.50 13.94 25.67
CA GLU A 189 -21.03 15.24 26.13
C GLU A 189 -22.29 15.65 25.35
N ALA A 190 -22.23 15.53 24.01
CA ALA A 190 -23.39 15.80 23.16
C ALA A 190 -24.58 14.88 23.48
N ALA A 191 -24.32 13.59 23.74
CA ALA A 191 -25.35 12.62 24.10
C ALA A 191 -25.95 12.90 25.48
N ALA A 192 -25.12 13.26 26.47
CA ALA A 192 -25.56 13.57 27.83
C ALA A 192 -26.47 14.81 27.88
N THR A 193 -26.22 15.80 27.02
CA THR A 193 -27.05 17.02 26.93
C THR A 193 -28.51 16.69 26.61
N VAL A 194 -28.76 15.68 25.77
CA VAL A 194 -30.12 15.21 25.43
C VAL A 194 -30.77 14.45 26.56
N ALA A 195 -30.00 13.64 27.29
CA ALA A 195 -30.53 12.80 28.36
C ALA A 195 -31.07 13.63 29.55
N LEU A 196 -30.69 14.91 29.65
CA LEU A 196 -31.19 15.86 30.65
C LEU A 196 -32.45 16.62 30.19
N GLU A 197 -32.81 16.55 28.91
CA GLU A 197 -33.99 17.23 28.33
C GLU A 197 -35.23 16.31 28.21
N LEU A 198 -35.08 15.00 28.50
CA LEU A 198 -36.15 14.00 28.54
C LEU A 198 -36.61 13.74 29.98
#